data_AF-L7UL30-F1
#
_entry.id   AF-L7UL30-F1
#
_cell.length_a   1.000
_cell.length_b   1.000
_cell.length_c   1.000
_cell.angle_alpha   90.00
_cell.angle_beta   90.00
_cell.angle_gamma   90.00
#
_symmetry.space_group_name_H-M   'P 1'
#
loop_
_entity.id
_entity.type
_entity.pdbx_description
1 polymer ?
#
loop_
_entity_poly.entity_id
_entity_poly.type
_entity_poly.pdbx_seq_one_letter_code
_entity_poly.pdbx_strand_id
1 'polypeptide(L)'
;MKLSQTFLAAFALSLLLPLSAARASDYPPDYPLCSVYDSATTGPFEVIRHTRRLPGRLATLTIAYRGFLRGLYPDSDISLYVQLNGRQQLIQARAGTNNDAYVFLDAGPRGCGKCMRYMNTPLCNAHFEAGGQEGVWVCEQPTAVERDLFFYAFDANGNQNAWDISVAATAHGQWDSNLGSNYFARLPARSSCW
;
A
#
# COMPACT_ATOMS: atom_id res chain seq x y z
N MET A 1 30.75 29.43 -51.35
CA MET A 1 30.07 28.39 -50.54
C MET A 1 30.96 27.98 -49.36
N LYS A 2 30.90 28.69 -48.22
CA LYS A 2 31.66 28.34 -46.98
C LYS A 2 30.88 28.61 -45.67
N LEU A 3 29.64 29.10 -45.76
CA LEU A 3 28.80 29.42 -44.60
C LEU A 3 27.97 28.24 -44.08
N SER A 4 27.83 27.16 -44.86
CA SER A 4 27.00 25.99 -44.49
C SER A 4 27.71 25.03 -43.53
N GLN A 5 29.04 24.97 -43.55
CA GLN A 5 29.81 24.02 -42.74
C GLN A 5 29.98 24.46 -41.28
N THR A 6 29.94 25.76 -40.99
CA THR A 6 30.07 26.29 -39.62
C THR A 6 28.80 26.09 -38.78
N PHE A 7 27.62 26.13 -39.40
CA PHE A 7 26.36 25.88 -38.70
C PHE A 7 26.19 24.42 -38.27
N LEU A 8 26.67 23.46 -39.05
CA LEU A 8 26.63 22.02 -38.71
C LEU A 8 27.57 21.69 -37.53
N ALA A 9 28.73 22.35 -37.44
CA ALA A 9 29.67 22.13 -36.35
C ALA A 9 29.15 22.66 -35.00
N ALA A 10 28.42 23.77 -35.00
CA ALA A 10 27.82 24.34 -33.80
C ALA A 10 26.66 23.48 -33.24
N PHE A 11 25.87 22.85 -34.12
CA PHE A 11 24.76 21.97 -33.71
C PHE A 11 25.25 20.63 -33.15
N ALA A 12 26.38 20.12 -33.66
CA ALA A 12 27.02 18.90 -33.15
C ALA A 12 27.62 19.11 -31.74
N LEU A 13 28.08 20.32 -31.40
CA LEU A 13 28.67 20.62 -30.10
C LEU A 13 27.61 20.80 -28.99
N SER A 14 26.40 21.25 -29.31
CA SER A 14 25.29 21.35 -28.35
C SER A 14 24.74 19.99 -27.88
N LEU A 15 24.95 18.92 -28.65
CA LEU A 15 24.59 17.55 -28.28
C LEU A 15 25.59 16.88 -27.33
N LEU A 16 26.77 17.48 -27.14
CA LEU A 16 27.84 17.00 -26.26
C LEU A 16 27.86 17.70 -24.90
N LEU A 17 26.89 18.59 -24.64
CA LEU A 17 26.73 19.13 -23.29
C LEU A 17 26.40 17.95 -22.35
N PRO A 18 27.18 17.73 -21.28
CA PRO A 18 26.85 16.73 -20.30
C PRO A 18 25.47 17.11 -19.77
N LEU A 19 24.48 16.27 -20.05
CA LEU A 19 23.23 16.24 -19.31
C LEU A 19 23.66 16.19 -17.85
N SER A 20 23.58 17.33 -17.18
CA SER A 20 23.73 17.39 -15.73
C SER A 20 22.71 16.38 -15.25
N ALA A 21 23.19 15.23 -14.78
CA ALA A 21 22.33 14.18 -14.29
C ALA A 21 21.46 14.87 -13.26
N ALA A 22 20.18 15.09 -13.60
CA ALA A 22 19.23 15.63 -12.66
C ALA A 22 19.36 14.69 -11.48
N ARG A 23 19.91 15.20 -10.36
CA ARG A 23 20.06 14.40 -9.15
C ARG A 23 18.63 14.09 -8.78
N ALA A 24 18.18 12.89 -9.17
CA ALA A 24 16.88 12.39 -8.76
C ALA A 24 16.87 12.56 -7.25
N SER A 25 15.88 13.31 -6.77
CA SER A 25 15.77 13.55 -5.34
C SER A 25 15.84 12.22 -4.61
N ASP A 26 16.65 12.13 -3.57
CA ASP A 26 16.88 10.93 -2.78
C ASP A 26 15.68 10.65 -1.85
N TYR A 27 14.47 10.75 -2.38
CA TYR A 27 13.25 10.43 -1.63
C TYR A 27 13.02 8.92 -1.63
N PRO A 28 12.60 8.36 -0.49
CA PRO A 28 12.27 6.95 -0.44
C PRO A 28 11.07 6.63 -1.35
N PRO A 29 10.99 5.42 -1.92
CA PRO A 29 9.85 5.01 -2.75
C PRO A 29 8.48 5.10 -2.05
N ASP A 30 8.43 4.91 -0.73
CA ASP A 30 7.23 5.01 0.11
C ASP A 30 6.94 6.43 0.62
N TYR A 31 7.66 7.45 0.12
CA TYR A 31 7.47 8.82 0.55
C TYR A 31 6.01 9.27 0.37
N PRO A 32 5.32 9.68 1.46
CA PRO A 32 3.93 10.10 1.39
C PRO A 32 3.85 11.49 0.74
N LEU A 33 3.16 11.57 -0.40
CA LEU A 33 2.87 12.83 -1.10
C LEU A 33 1.44 13.31 -0.84
N CYS A 34 0.62 12.47 -0.22
CA CYS A 34 -0.72 12.82 0.24
C CYS A 34 -1.05 12.15 1.56
N SER A 35 -2.16 12.60 2.14
CA SER A 35 -2.71 11.99 3.34
C SER A 35 -4.22 12.13 3.33
N VAL A 36 -4.86 11.35 2.46
CA VAL A 36 -6.32 11.36 2.30
C VAL A 36 -6.91 10.14 2.99
N TYR A 37 -7.91 10.37 3.84
CA TYR A 37 -8.62 9.31 4.54
C TYR A 37 -10.05 9.20 3.99
N ASP A 38 -10.45 7.97 3.70
CA ASP A 38 -11.84 7.61 3.47
C ASP A 38 -12.23 6.58 4.51
N SER A 39 -13.39 6.77 5.15
CA SER A 39 -13.92 5.78 6.07
C SER A 39 -15.40 5.53 5.84
N ALA A 40 -15.82 4.32 6.18
CA ALA A 40 -17.21 3.91 6.18
C ALA A 40 -17.45 2.94 7.33
N THR A 41 -18.58 3.10 8.01
CA THR A 41 -19.03 2.16 9.04
C THR A 41 -20.07 1.21 8.44
N THR A 42 -19.95 -0.08 8.73
CA THR A 42 -20.91 -1.11 8.27
C THR A 42 -21.08 -2.17 9.35
N GLY A 43 -22.29 -2.25 9.92
CA GLY A 43 -22.53 -3.07 11.11
C GLY A 43 -21.54 -2.75 12.24
N PRO A 44 -20.89 -3.75 12.84
CA PRO A 44 -19.88 -3.56 13.88
C PRO A 44 -18.47 -3.21 13.35
N PHE A 45 -18.34 -2.93 12.05
CA PHE A 45 -17.06 -2.65 11.42
C PHE A 45 -16.90 -1.16 11.07
N GLU A 46 -15.68 -0.67 11.23
CA GLU A 46 -15.20 0.56 10.60
C GLU A 46 -14.12 0.20 9.60
N VAL A 47 -14.28 0.65 8.36
CA VAL A 47 -13.33 0.41 7.27
C VAL A 47 -12.70 1.74 6.90
N ILE A 48 -11.37 1.79 6.91
CA ILE A 48 -10.60 3.01 6.72
C ILE A 48 -9.56 2.78 5.62
N ARG A 49 -9.60 3.58 4.58
CA ARG A 49 -8.52 3.68 3.59
C ARG A 49 -7.70 4.93 3.87
N HIS A 50 -6.38 4.77 3.98
CA HIS A 50 -5.45 5.91 3.97
C HIS A 50 -4.63 5.89 2.69
N THR A 51 -4.79 6.93 1.89
CA THR A 51 -4.07 7.11 0.64
C THR A 51 -2.87 8.00 0.88
N ARG A 52 -1.67 7.46 0.64
CA ARG A 52 -0.39 8.13 0.90
C ARG A 52 0.28 8.69 -0.37
N ARG A 53 -0.08 8.16 -1.55
CA ARG A 53 0.36 8.74 -2.82
C ARG A 53 -0.59 8.34 -3.96
N LEU A 54 -0.91 9.30 -4.84
CA LEU A 54 -1.56 9.06 -6.13
C LEU A 54 -0.93 9.92 -7.24
N PRO A 55 -0.77 9.39 -8.47
CA PRO A 55 -0.88 7.96 -8.80
C PRO A 55 0.24 7.18 -8.11
N GLY A 56 -0.05 5.95 -7.73
CA GLY A 56 0.86 5.09 -6.97
C GLY A 56 0.08 4.13 -6.10
N ARG A 57 0.47 2.86 -6.08
CA ARG A 57 -0.20 1.81 -5.30
C ARG A 57 0.18 1.89 -3.81
N LEU A 58 0.08 3.08 -3.22
CA LEU A 58 0.48 3.38 -1.85
C LEU A 58 -0.74 3.84 -1.06
N ALA A 59 -1.48 2.85 -0.59
CA ALA A 59 -2.61 3.03 0.29
C ALA A 59 -2.68 1.89 1.29
N THR A 60 -3.25 2.17 2.45
CA THR A 60 -3.50 1.17 3.48
C THR A 60 -4.99 0.96 3.66
N LEU A 61 -5.35 -0.24 4.08
CA LEU A 61 -6.70 -0.62 4.49
C LEU A 61 -6.65 -1.05 5.95
N THR A 62 -7.42 -0.38 6.79
CA THR A 62 -7.68 -0.79 8.17
C THR A 62 -9.13 -1.21 8.28
N ILE A 63 -9.37 -2.38 8.86
CA ILE A 63 -10.71 -2.85 9.19
C ILE A 63 -10.72 -3.06 10.70
N ALA A 64 -11.46 -2.21 11.41
CA ALA A 64 -11.66 -2.31 12.84
C ALA A 64 -13.01 -2.96 13.14
N TYR A 65 -13.04 -3.88 14.09
CA TYR A 65 -14.21 -4.64 14.49
C TYR A 65 -14.49 -4.43 15.98
N ARG A 66 -15.74 -4.09 16.30
CA ARG A 66 -16.24 -3.83 17.66
C ARG A 66 -17.51 -4.62 18.00
N GLY A 67 -17.73 -5.73 17.30
CA GLY A 67 -18.94 -6.54 17.45
C GLY A 67 -18.90 -7.48 18.64
N PHE A 68 -19.94 -8.32 18.73
CA PHE A 68 -20.22 -9.10 19.94
C PHE A 68 -19.17 -10.18 20.23
N LEU A 69 -18.46 -10.69 19.21
CA LEU A 69 -17.44 -11.74 19.41
C LEU A 69 -16.31 -11.27 20.33
N ARG A 70 -16.04 -9.96 20.39
CA ARG A 70 -15.05 -9.38 21.32
C ARG A 70 -15.47 -9.42 22.79
N GLY A 71 -16.77 -9.56 23.06
CA GLY A 71 -17.27 -9.81 24.40
C GLY A 71 -17.13 -11.27 24.83
N LEU A 72 -16.83 -12.18 23.89
CA LEU A 72 -16.80 -13.63 24.10
C LEU A 72 -15.38 -14.21 23.98
N TYR A 73 -14.53 -13.60 23.17
CA TYR A 73 -13.22 -14.13 22.80
C TYR A 73 -12.15 -13.02 22.81
N PRO A 74 -10.89 -13.36 23.13
CA PRO A 74 -9.79 -12.42 22.98
C PRO A 74 -9.58 -12.06 21.50
N ASP A 75 -9.05 -10.87 21.23
CA ASP A 75 -8.81 -10.39 19.86
C ASP A 75 -7.90 -11.35 19.04
N SER A 76 -7.02 -12.10 19.71
CA SER A 76 -6.15 -13.13 19.11
C SER A 76 -6.88 -14.36 18.59
N ASP A 77 -8.17 -14.53 18.91
CA ASP A 77 -9.00 -15.65 18.47
C ASP A 77 -9.97 -15.23 17.36
N ILE A 78 -10.04 -13.94 17.06
CA ILE A 78 -10.96 -13.36 16.08
C ILE A 78 -10.25 -13.22 14.74
N SER A 79 -10.77 -13.88 13.71
CA SER A 79 -10.38 -13.66 12.33
C SER A 79 -11.42 -12.80 11.61
N LEU A 80 -10.96 -11.92 10.72
CA LEU A 80 -11.81 -11.11 9.85
C LEU A 80 -11.81 -11.71 8.46
N TYR A 81 -12.98 -12.07 7.96
CA TYR A 81 -13.18 -12.30 6.54
C TYR A 81 -13.20 -10.94 5.85
N VAL A 82 -12.36 -10.77 4.84
CA VAL A 82 -12.24 -9.53 4.06
C VAL A 82 -12.31 -9.87 2.58
N GLN A 83 -13.30 -9.33 1.89
CA GLN A 83 -13.36 -9.35 0.43
C GLN A 83 -13.22 -7.92 -0.09
N LEU A 84 -12.22 -7.68 -0.93
CA LEU A 84 -11.98 -6.40 -1.60
C LEU A 84 -12.03 -6.60 -3.10
N ASN A 85 -12.98 -5.93 -3.78
CA ASN A 85 -13.14 -5.98 -5.24
C ASN A 85 -13.14 -7.42 -5.79
N GLY A 86 -13.80 -8.34 -5.06
CA GLY A 86 -13.94 -9.75 -5.43
C GLY A 86 -12.79 -10.69 -5.01
N ARG A 87 -11.67 -10.17 -4.47
CA ARG A 87 -10.60 -10.99 -3.86
C ARG A 87 -10.89 -11.14 -2.38
N GLN A 88 -10.68 -12.34 -1.82
CA GLN A 88 -11.06 -12.62 -0.43
C GLN A 88 -9.93 -13.26 0.36
N GLN A 89 -9.84 -12.90 1.64
CA GLN A 89 -8.87 -13.41 2.59
C GLN A 89 -9.52 -13.55 3.98
N LEU A 90 -9.12 -14.55 4.75
CA LEU A 90 -9.43 -14.66 6.16
C LEU A 90 -8.17 -14.31 6.94
N ILE A 91 -8.22 -13.23 7.72
CA ILE A 91 -7.02 -12.63 8.31
C ILE A 91 -7.21 -12.55 9.82
N GLN A 92 -6.23 -13.06 10.55
CA GLN A 92 -6.22 -12.98 12.01
C GLN A 92 -6.18 -11.52 12.46
N ALA A 93 -7.11 -11.12 13.32
CA ALA A 93 -7.13 -9.79 13.88
C ALA A 93 -6.01 -9.61 14.92
N ARG A 94 -5.67 -8.35 15.16
CA ARG A 94 -4.76 -7.90 16.21
C ARG A 94 -5.52 -7.02 17.20
N ALA A 95 -5.06 -6.99 18.45
CA ALA A 95 -5.59 -6.08 19.44
C ALA A 95 -5.25 -4.63 19.06
N GLY A 96 -6.27 -3.81 18.87
CA GLY A 96 -6.17 -2.41 18.50
C GLY A 96 -6.10 -1.48 19.70
N THR A 97 -5.63 -0.26 19.45
CA THR A 97 -5.42 0.74 20.50
C THR A 97 -6.73 1.28 21.08
N ASN A 98 -7.83 1.20 20.32
CA ASN A 98 -9.11 1.82 20.67
C ASN A 98 -10.15 0.78 21.13
N ASN A 99 -9.68 -0.27 21.80
CA ASN A 99 -10.51 -1.41 22.19
C ASN A 99 -11.29 -1.94 20.99
N ASP A 100 -10.58 -2.30 19.93
CA ASP A 100 -11.05 -2.91 18.70
C ASP A 100 -10.16 -4.09 18.31
N ALA A 101 -10.73 -5.10 17.66
CA ALA A 101 -9.95 -6.10 16.94
C ALA A 101 -9.78 -5.58 15.52
N TYR A 102 -8.56 -5.51 15.00
CA TYR A 102 -8.34 -4.91 13.67
C TYR A 102 -7.42 -5.73 12.78
N VAL A 103 -7.60 -5.53 11.47
CA VAL A 103 -6.68 -5.94 10.42
C VAL A 103 -6.14 -4.68 9.75
N PHE A 104 -4.82 -4.66 9.54
CA PHE A 104 -4.13 -3.60 8.81
C PHE A 104 -3.34 -4.19 7.65
N LEU A 105 -3.52 -3.60 6.47
CA LEU A 105 -2.98 -4.09 5.21
C LEU A 105 -2.40 -2.92 4.42
N ASP A 106 -1.25 -3.13 3.78
CA ASP A 106 -0.60 -2.15 2.90
C ASP A 106 -0.60 -2.64 1.46
N ALA A 107 -1.02 -1.79 0.53
CA ALA A 107 -1.00 -2.09 -0.89
C ALA A 107 0.38 -1.89 -1.54
N GLY A 108 1.25 -1.11 -0.90
CA GLY A 108 2.51 -0.65 -1.47
C GLY A 108 3.74 -1.07 -0.68
N PRO A 109 4.93 -0.76 -1.21
CA PRO A 109 6.16 -0.93 -0.44
C PRO A 109 6.11 -0.09 0.83
N ARG A 110 6.78 -0.57 1.89
CA ARG A 110 6.82 0.07 3.21
C ARG A 110 8.18 -0.09 3.87
N GLY A 111 8.42 0.73 4.89
CA GLY A 111 9.64 0.64 5.70
C GLY A 111 10.90 0.83 4.87
N CYS A 112 10.83 1.70 3.85
CA CYS A 112 11.95 1.87 2.93
C CYS A 112 13.17 2.44 3.65
N GLY A 113 14.32 1.79 3.48
CA GLY A 113 15.62 2.22 3.99
C GLY A 113 16.65 2.31 2.88
N LYS A 114 17.50 3.32 2.90
CA LYS A 114 18.63 3.42 1.98
C LYS A 114 19.77 2.54 2.49
N CYS A 115 20.02 1.42 1.82
CA CYS A 115 20.95 0.43 2.32
C CYS A 115 22.40 0.79 2.02
N MET A 116 23.18 0.98 3.09
CA MET A 116 24.63 1.16 3.07
C MET A 116 25.30 -0.07 3.67
N ARG A 117 26.53 -0.42 3.26
CA ARG A 117 27.19 -1.66 3.71
C ARG A 117 27.40 -1.75 5.22
N TYR A 118 27.46 -0.61 5.89
CA TYR A 118 27.58 -0.53 7.34
C TYR A 118 26.24 -0.63 8.10
N MET A 119 25.09 -0.67 7.39
CA MET A 119 23.78 -0.79 8.01
C MET A 119 23.41 -2.24 8.24
N ASN A 120 23.36 -2.63 9.51
CA ASN A 120 23.03 -3.99 9.95
C ASN A 120 21.54 -4.13 10.28
N THR A 121 20.67 -3.91 9.30
CA THR A 121 19.23 -4.19 9.43
C THR A 121 18.87 -5.47 8.66
N PRO A 122 17.85 -6.24 9.08
CA PRO A 122 17.44 -7.44 8.35
C PRO A 122 17.16 -7.17 6.86
N LEU A 123 16.55 -6.03 6.55
CA LEU A 123 16.23 -5.62 5.19
C LEU A 123 17.48 -5.39 4.33
N CYS A 124 18.49 -4.67 4.86
CA CYS A 124 19.72 -4.40 4.12
C CYS A 124 20.64 -5.62 4.04
N ASN A 125 20.68 -6.45 5.09
CA ASN A 125 21.42 -7.71 5.08
C ASN A 125 20.91 -8.63 3.96
N ALA A 126 19.59 -8.85 3.89
CA ALA A 126 18.97 -9.66 2.85
C ALA A 126 19.23 -9.11 1.43
N HIS A 127 19.22 -7.78 1.26
CA HIS A 127 19.57 -7.13 -0.01
C HIS A 127 21.01 -7.41 -0.44
N PHE A 128 21.98 -7.25 0.46
CA PHE A 128 23.39 -7.51 0.13
C PHE A 128 23.69 -9.01 -0.04
N GLU A 129 23.06 -9.89 0.73
CA GLU A 129 23.13 -11.35 0.53
C GLU A 129 22.62 -11.77 -0.86
N ALA A 130 21.62 -11.07 -1.39
CA ALA A 130 21.11 -11.26 -2.76
C ALA A 130 21.99 -10.59 -3.86
N GLY A 131 23.16 -10.04 -3.51
CA GLY A 131 24.05 -9.37 -4.47
C GLY A 131 23.67 -7.91 -4.78
N GLY A 132 22.85 -7.30 -3.93
CA GLY A 132 22.37 -5.93 -4.09
C GLY A 132 23.48 -4.87 -4.01
N GLN A 133 23.23 -3.71 -4.62
CA GLN A 133 24.15 -2.58 -4.66
C GLN A 133 23.99 -1.67 -3.43
N GLU A 134 25.07 -1.00 -3.04
CA GLU A 134 25.05 0.01 -1.98
C GLU A 134 24.40 1.32 -2.45
N GLY A 135 23.76 2.05 -1.53
CA GLY A 135 23.20 3.36 -1.79
C GLY A 135 21.84 3.35 -2.50
N VAL A 136 21.15 2.21 -2.51
CA VAL A 136 19.81 2.07 -3.10
C VAL A 136 18.74 2.01 -2.00
N TRP A 137 17.55 2.49 -2.33
CA TRP A 137 16.37 2.31 -1.48
C TRP A 137 15.87 0.87 -1.58
N VAL A 138 15.75 0.23 -0.44
CA VAL A 138 15.19 -1.12 -0.29
C VAL A 138 13.96 -1.01 0.60
N CYS A 139 12.87 -1.66 0.22
CA CYS A 139 11.60 -1.59 0.93
C CYS A 139 11.06 -2.99 1.16
N GLU A 140 10.33 -3.17 2.25
CA GLU A 140 9.49 -4.35 2.42
C GLU A 140 8.38 -4.32 1.36
N GLN A 141 8.24 -5.43 0.64
CA GLN A 141 7.18 -5.58 -0.36
C GLN A 141 5.87 -6.03 0.30
N PRO A 142 4.71 -5.72 -0.30
CA PRO A 142 3.44 -6.30 0.15
C PRO A 142 3.52 -7.82 0.20
N THR A 143 2.96 -8.40 1.24
CA THR A 143 2.86 -9.85 1.44
C THR A 143 2.03 -10.51 0.35
N ALA A 144 2.05 -11.84 0.24
CA ALA A 144 1.22 -12.55 -0.72
C ALA A 144 -0.28 -12.26 -0.53
N VAL A 145 -0.74 -12.19 0.74
CA VAL A 145 -2.12 -11.83 1.11
C VAL A 145 -2.47 -10.42 0.64
N GLU A 146 -1.60 -9.44 0.88
CA GLU A 146 -1.83 -8.05 0.46
C GLU A 146 -1.85 -7.92 -1.07
N ARG A 147 -0.88 -8.52 -1.78
CA ARG A 147 -0.85 -8.50 -3.25
C ARG A 147 -2.10 -9.13 -3.86
N ASP A 148 -2.57 -10.23 -3.27
CA ASP A 148 -3.78 -10.91 -3.70
C ASP A 148 -5.03 -10.05 -3.51
N LEU A 149 -5.19 -9.50 -2.30
CA LEU A 149 -6.37 -8.74 -1.94
C LEU A 149 -6.45 -7.41 -2.70
N PHE A 150 -5.33 -6.72 -2.89
CA PHE A 150 -5.26 -5.45 -3.61
C PHE A 150 -5.15 -5.60 -5.15
N PHE A 151 -5.30 -6.81 -5.68
CA PHE A 151 -5.11 -7.08 -7.11
C PHE A 151 -5.96 -6.16 -8.00
N TYR A 152 -7.24 -5.98 -7.67
CA TYR A 152 -8.19 -5.11 -8.38
C TYR A 152 -8.44 -3.75 -7.69
N ALA A 153 -7.65 -3.39 -6.69
CA ALA A 153 -7.85 -2.15 -5.93
C ALA A 153 -7.37 -0.89 -6.67
N PHE A 154 -6.54 -1.07 -7.70
CA PHE A 154 -5.95 0.00 -8.50
C PHE A 154 -6.10 -0.29 -9.99
N ASP A 155 -6.18 0.76 -10.80
CA ASP A 155 -6.11 0.66 -12.25
C ASP A 155 -4.66 0.52 -12.76
N ALA A 156 -4.50 0.38 -14.07
CA ALA A 156 -3.17 0.26 -14.70
C ALA A 156 -2.29 1.51 -14.55
N ASN A 157 -2.88 2.67 -14.25
CA ASN A 157 -2.18 3.93 -14.06
C ASN A 157 -1.84 4.17 -12.58
N GLY A 158 -2.22 3.27 -11.67
CA GLY A 158 -2.03 3.42 -10.24
C GLY A 158 -3.04 4.36 -9.58
N ASN A 159 -4.15 4.67 -10.24
CA ASN A 159 -5.31 5.30 -9.59
C ASN A 159 -6.06 4.26 -8.77
N GLN A 160 -6.76 4.69 -7.73
CA GLN A 160 -7.60 3.82 -6.93
C GLN A 160 -8.95 3.61 -7.61
N ASN A 161 -9.32 2.35 -7.80
CA ASN A 161 -10.69 1.99 -8.10
C ASN A 161 -11.59 2.31 -6.90
N ALA A 162 -12.90 2.27 -7.10
CA ALA A 162 -13.80 2.13 -5.97
C ALA A 162 -13.45 0.83 -5.23
N TRP A 163 -13.43 0.88 -3.91
CA TRP A 163 -13.17 -0.29 -3.08
C TRP A 163 -14.50 -0.77 -2.53
N ASP A 164 -15.01 -1.84 -3.13
CA ASP A 164 -16.17 -2.59 -2.68
C ASP A 164 -15.69 -3.65 -1.69
N ILE A 165 -16.09 -3.48 -0.43
CA ILE A 165 -15.52 -4.20 0.70
C ILE A 165 -16.62 -4.96 1.42
N SER A 166 -16.54 -6.29 1.41
CA SER A 166 -17.41 -7.15 2.21
C SER A 166 -16.64 -7.70 3.40
N VAL A 167 -17.18 -7.59 4.60
CA VAL A 167 -16.52 -8.00 5.84
C VAL A 167 -17.43 -8.80 6.76
N ALA A 168 -16.84 -9.73 7.49
CA ALA A 168 -17.45 -10.45 8.61
C ALA A 168 -16.35 -10.84 9.60
N ALA A 169 -16.74 -11.16 10.84
CA ALA A 169 -15.81 -11.65 11.85
C ALA A 169 -16.18 -13.08 12.22
N THR A 170 -15.19 -13.90 12.56
CA THR A 170 -15.40 -15.27 13.01
C THR A 170 -14.42 -15.64 14.11
N ALA A 171 -14.93 -16.40 15.09
CA ALA A 171 -14.14 -16.99 16.16
C ALA A 171 -14.80 -18.31 16.55
N HIS A 172 -14.00 -19.39 16.65
CA HIS A 172 -14.46 -20.71 17.11
C HIS A 172 -15.74 -21.23 16.42
N GLY A 173 -15.88 -20.97 15.11
CA GLY A 173 -17.04 -21.38 14.30
C GLY A 173 -18.27 -20.48 14.41
N GLN A 174 -18.26 -19.48 15.29
CA GLN A 174 -19.27 -18.43 15.32
C GLN A 174 -18.96 -17.35 14.29
N TRP A 175 -20.00 -16.72 13.75
CA TRP A 175 -19.90 -15.66 12.77
C TRP A 175 -20.67 -14.43 13.23
N ASP A 176 -20.03 -13.27 13.15
CA ASP A 176 -20.68 -11.97 13.18
C ASP A 176 -20.78 -11.45 11.74
N SER A 177 -21.96 -11.64 11.17
CA SER A 177 -22.30 -11.32 9.79
C SER A 177 -23.70 -10.71 9.72
N ASN A 178 -24.03 -10.10 8.58
CA ASN A 178 -25.32 -9.47 8.32
C ASN A 178 -26.37 -10.51 7.92
N LEU A 179 -26.98 -11.19 8.90
CA LEU A 179 -28.11 -12.11 8.69
C LEU A 179 -27.85 -13.19 7.62
N GLY A 180 -26.65 -13.79 7.65
CA GLY A 180 -26.23 -14.81 6.67
C GLY A 180 -25.55 -14.26 5.42
N SER A 181 -25.45 -12.94 5.28
CA SER A 181 -24.59 -12.24 4.32
C SER A 181 -23.45 -11.51 5.04
N ASN A 182 -22.43 -11.03 4.31
CA ASN A 182 -21.39 -10.19 4.90
C ASN A 182 -21.86 -8.72 4.99
N TYR A 183 -21.29 -7.97 5.92
CA TYR A 183 -21.46 -6.51 5.96
C TYR A 183 -20.73 -5.89 4.77
N PHE A 184 -21.25 -4.79 4.24
CA PHE A 184 -20.72 -4.17 3.03
C PHE A 184 -20.42 -2.69 3.23
N ALA A 185 -19.28 -2.23 2.74
CA ALA A 185 -18.89 -0.83 2.65
C ALA A 185 -18.28 -0.54 1.28
N ARG A 186 -18.53 0.66 0.77
CA ARG A 186 -17.90 1.15 -0.46
C ARG A 186 -17.12 2.42 -0.17
N LEU A 187 -15.84 2.44 -0.54
CA LEU A 187 -15.02 3.65 -0.57
C LEU A 187 -14.90 4.14 -2.02
N PRO A 188 -15.05 5.45 -2.29
CA PRO A 188 -15.10 5.97 -3.65
C PRO A 188 -13.79 5.75 -4.42
N ALA A 189 -13.83 5.78 -5.75
CA ALA A 189 -12.62 5.81 -6.56
C ALA A 189 -11.86 7.12 -6.33
N ARG A 190 -10.52 7.09 -6.51
CA ARG A 190 -9.68 8.30 -6.43
C ARG A 190 -8.58 8.28 -7.48
N SER A 191 -8.47 9.39 -8.19
CA SER A 191 -7.37 9.69 -9.12
C SER A 191 -6.51 10.88 -8.66
N SER A 192 -6.95 11.61 -7.64
CA SER A 192 -6.26 12.77 -7.08
C SER A 192 -6.19 12.72 -5.55
N CYS A 193 -5.25 13.49 -5.02
CA CYS A 193 -5.08 13.75 -3.59
C CYS A 193 -5.86 14.98 -3.10
N TRP A 194 -6.52 15.69 -4.04
CA TRP A 194 -7.20 16.97 -3.87
C TRP A 194 -8.60 16.86 -4.44
#